data_AF-A0A916G3Y7-F1
#
_entry.id   AF-A0A916G3Y7-F1
#
_cell.length_a   1.000
_cell.length_b   1.000
_cell.length_c   1.000
_cell.angle_alpha   90.00
_cell.angle_beta   90.00
_cell.angle_gamma   90.00
#
_symmetry.space_group_name_H-M   'P 1'
#
loop_
_entity.id
_entity.type
_entity.pdbx_description
1 polymer ?
#
loop_
_entity_poly.entity_id
_entity_poly.type
_entity_poly.pdbx_seq_one_letter_code
_entity_poly.pdbx_strand_id
1 'polypeptide(L)'
;MNLDRLSLLLEQFRVRAHLFYNGSLCGVTRFSAQPGRAFLHILRRGQLSVRHDPRDPVPEVLTIDRPSLLFYPRPLEHAFYDMPNEGSDFTCATLDFDGGEHHPLARSLPDLIIVPLEEAAGLEQALGLLFAETESVRCGHRLLADRLFEIVLLQLLRWLFDHPDRCEIPVGLFRGLSHPPVARALLAIQSDPGRDWTVQSLAQEAKMSRSAFAVQ
;
A
#
# COMPACT_ATOMS: atom_id res chain seq x y z
N MET A 1 -9.45 8.03 23.30
CA MET A 1 -9.45 8.68 21.97
C MET A 1 -8.61 7.81 21.07
N ASN A 2 -9.20 7.19 20.06
CA ASN A 2 -8.46 6.37 19.10
C ASN A 2 -7.58 7.30 18.27
N LEU A 3 -6.29 6.99 18.14
CA LEU A 3 -5.33 7.84 17.47
C LEU A 3 -5.50 7.62 15.95
N ASP A 4 -5.97 8.64 15.23
CA ASP A 4 -6.06 8.56 13.78
C ASP A 4 -4.69 8.78 13.14
N ARG A 5 -3.99 7.67 12.95
CA ARG A 5 -2.60 7.62 12.48
C ARG A 5 -2.48 7.84 10.98
N LEU A 6 -3.52 7.50 10.23
CA LEU A 6 -3.50 7.52 8.77
C LEU A 6 -4.00 8.85 8.22
N SER A 7 -4.99 9.48 8.84
CA SER A 7 -5.53 10.75 8.33
C SER A 7 -4.47 11.85 8.29
N LEU A 8 -3.72 12.06 9.38
CA LEU A 8 -2.65 13.07 9.39
C LEU A 8 -1.58 12.81 8.32
N LEU A 9 -1.27 11.55 8.06
CA LEU A 9 -0.27 11.17 7.07
C LEU A 9 -0.78 11.38 5.63
N LEU A 10 -2.02 10.98 5.35
CA LEU A 10 -2.60 11.02 4.00
C LEU A 10 -3.19 12.39 3.63
N GLU A 11 -3.56 13.20 4.61
CA GLU A 11 -3.94 14.61 4.41
C GLU A 11 -2.72 15.46 4.03
N GLN A 12 -1.57 15.18 4.66
CA GLN A 12 -0.31 15.89 4.39
C GLN A 12 0.41 15.36 3.13
N PHE A 13 0.39 14.04 2.92
CA PHE A 13 1.03 13.39 1.77
C PHE A 13 -0.01 12.57 1.02
N ARG A 14 -0.57 13.16 -0.03
CA ARG A 14 -1.67 12.53 -0.77
C ARG A 14 -1.15 11.42 -1.67
N VAL A 15 -2.01 10.44 -1.88
CA VAL A 15 -1.82 9.38 -2.87
C VAL A 15 -2.93 9.48 -3.89
N ARG A 16 -2.57 9.47 -5.18
CA ARG A 16 -3.54 9.43 -6.28
C ARG A 16 -3.42 8.13 -7.02
N ALA A 17 -4.55 7.48 -7.28
CA ALA A 17 -4.58 6.30 -8.12
C ALA A 17 -4.99 6.65 -9.55
N HIS A 18 -4.45 5.90 -10.50
CA HIS A 18 -4.83 5.97 -11.90
C HIS A 18 -5.02 4.57 -12.47
N LEU A 19 -6.27 4.19 -12.70
CA LEU A 19 -6.64 2.97 -13.40
C LEU A 19 -6.05 3.02 -14.81
N PHE A 20 -5.18 2.05 -15.11
CA PHE A 20 -4.57 1.93 -16.43
C PHE A 20 -4.91 0.62 -17.13
N TYR A 21 -5.37 -0.40 -16.39
CA TYR A 21 -5.74 -1.69 -16.96
C TYR A 21 -6.89 -2.35 -16.21
N ASN A 22 -7.82 -2.96 -16.97
CA ASN A 22 -8.88 -3.81 -16.45
C ASN A 22 -9.22 -4.92 -17.45
N GLY A 23 -9.35 -6.16 -16.98
CA GLY A 23 -9.79 -7.32 -17.75
C GLY A 23 -8.79 -8.47 -17.72
N SER A 24 -8.92 -9.37 -18.70
CA SER A 24 -8.09 -10.57 -18.79
C SER A 24 -6.72 -10.33 -19.41
N LEU A 25 -5.66 -10.68 -18.69
CA LEU A 25 -4.30 -10.63 -19.22
C LEU A 25 -4.00 -11.92 -19.99
N CYS A 26 -3.63 -11.81 -21.26
CA CYS A 26 -3.18 -12.97 -22.04
C CYS A 26 -1.69 -12.85 -22.36
N GLY A 27 -0.93 -13.92 -22.10
CA GLY A 27 0.50 -13.97 -22.39
C GLY A 27 1.34 -13.24 -21.34
N VAL A 28 2.13 -12.25 -21.78
CA VAL A 28 3.08 -11.54 -20.91
C VAL A 28 2.76 -10.05 -20.89
N THR A 29 2.56 -9.50 -19.69
CA THR A 29 2.34 -8.07 -19.49
C THR A 29 3.45 -7.52 -18.60
N ARG A 30 4.13 -6.47 -19.07
CA ARG A 30 5.28 -5.87 -18.38
C ARG A 30 4.90 -4.51 -17.82
N PHE A 31 5.34 -4.24 -16.59
CA PHE A 31 5.15 -2.98 -15.89
C PHE A 31 6.53 -2.40 -15.60
N SER A 32 6.91 -1.38 -16.35
CA SER A 32 8.23 -0.74 -16.20
C SER A 32 8.27 0.15 -14.95
N ALA A 33 9.35 0.07 -14.19
CA ALA A 33 9.63 1.00 -13.10
C ALA A 33 9.75 2.43 -13.66
N GLN A 34 9.03 3.37 -13.06
CA GLN A 34 9.18 4.81 -13.34
C GLN A 34 9.33 5.55 -12.01
N PRO A 35 10.24 6.53 -11.90
CA PRO A 35 10.45 7.26 -10.65
C PRO A 35 9.14 7.80 -10.05
N GLY A 36 8.93 7.55 -8.76
CA GLY A 36 7.72 7.98 -8.05
C GLY A 36 6.44 7.19 -8.35
N ARG A 37 6.47 6.22 -9.28
CA ARG A 37 5.32 5.37 -9.60
C ARG A 37 5.31 4.11 -8.76
N ALA A 38 4.23 3.92 -8.05
CA ALA A 38 3.87 2.66 -7.40
C ALA A 38 2.78 1.93 -8.21
N PHE A 39 2.56 0.66 -7.89
CA PHE A 39 1.53 -0.13 -8.54
C PHE A 39 0.65 -0.87 -7.55
N LEU A 40 -0.64 -0.92 -7.85
CA LEU A 40 -1.62 -1.70 -7.12
C LEU A 40 -2.38 -2.58 -8.10
N HIS A 41 -2.18 -3.89 -7.98
CA HIS A 41 -2.81 -4.90 -8.82
C HIS A 41 -3.75 -5.75 -7.98
N ILE A 42 -4.91 -6.05 -8.55
CA ILE A 42 -5.92 -6.87 -7.90
C ILE A 42 -6.24 -8.00 -8.85
N LEU A 43 -5.76 -9.20 -8.52
CA LEU A 43 -6.13 -10.45 -9.17
C LEU A 43 -7.48 -10.87 -8.60
N ARG A 44 -8.53 -10.71 -9.40
CA ARG A 44 -9.89 -11.06 -9.00
C ARG A 44 -10.15 -12.56 -9.12
N ARG A 45 -9.63 -13.19 -10.17
CA ARG A 45 -9.81 -14.62 -10.49
C ARG A 45 -8.64 -15.14 -11.31
N GLY A 46 -8.32 -16.42 -11.15
CA GLY A 46 -7.25 -17.11 -11.88
C GLY A 46 -5.95 -17.17 -11.10
N GLN A 47 -4.88 -17.53 -11.80
CA GLN A 47 -3.53 -17.70 -11.25
C GLN A 47 -2.51 -17.10 -12.20
N LEU A 48 -1.36 -16.66 -11.69
CA LEU A 48 -0.27 -16.21 -12.53
C LEU A 48 1.10 -16.49 -11.91
N SER A 49 2.14 -16.31 -12.73
CA SER A 49 3.50 -16.11 -12.23
C SER A 49 3.93 -14.67 -12.44
N VAL A 50 4.49 -14.04 -11.41
CA VAL A 50 5.18 -12.76 -11.51
C VAL A 50 6.67 -13.04 -11.65
N ARG A 51 7.36 -12.28 -12.50
CA ARG A 51 8.82 -12.23 -12.53
C ARG A 51 9.34 -10.84 -12.25
N HIS A 52 10.47 -10.79 -11.56
CA HIS A 52 11.20 -9.58 -11.16
C HIS A 52 12.67 -9.68 -11.62
N ASP A 53 13.42 -8.59 -11.57
CA ASP A 53 14.87 -8.65 -11.82
C ASP A 53 15.55 -9.40 -10.66
N PRO A 54 16.49 -10.33 -10.91
CA PRO A 54 17.20 -11.06 -9.84
C PRO A 54 17.97 -10.18 -8.84
N ARG A 55 18.18 -8.89 -9.17
CA ARG A 55 18.85 -7.91 -8.31
C ARG A 55 17.89 -7.24 -7.32
N ASP A 56 16.59 -7.33 -7.55
CA ASP A 56 15.59 -6.70 -6.70
C ASP A 56 15.44 -7.44 -5.37
N PRO A 57 15.04 -6.75 -4.28
CA PRO A 57 14.87 -7.35 -2.96
C PRO A 57 13.53 -8.13 -2.83
N VAL A 58 13.12 -8.80 -3.90
CA VAL A 58 11.91 -9.64 -3.98
C VAL A 58 12.24 -10.95 -4.69
N PRO A 59 11.42 -12.02 -4.55
CA PRO A 59 11.66 -13.27 -5.26
C PRO A 59 11.69 -13.07 -6.79
N GLU A 60 12.69 -13.62 -7.48
CA GLU A 60 12.82 -13.54 -8.94
C GLU A 60 11.57 -14.10 -9.66
N VAL A 61 11.00 -15.17 -9.12
CA VAL A 61 9.77 -15.78 -9.62
C VAL A 61 8.83 -16.01 -8.44
N LEU A 62 7.61 -15.55 -8.59
CA LEU A 62 6.55 -15.66 -7.58
C LEU A 62 5.29 -16.23 -8.24
N THR A 63 4.72 -17.28 -7.67
CA THR A 63 3.44 -17.84 -8.13
C THR A 63 2.31 -17.32 -7.27
N ILE A 64 1.28 -16.75 -7.91
CA ILE A 64 0.03 -16.35 -7.27
C ILE A 64 -1.03 -17.36 -7.70
N ASP A 65 -1.39 -18.26 -6.79
CA ASP A 65 -2.28 -19.41 -7.03
C ASP A 65 -3.75 -19.14 -6.68
N ARG A 66 -4.06 -17.94 -6.20
CA ARG A 66 -5.40 -17.55 -5.74
C ARG A 66 -5.61 -16.03 -5.87
N PRO A 67 -6.87 -15.54 -5.88
CA PRO A 67 -7.19 -14.12 -5.88
C PRO A 67 -6.44 -13.35 -4.80
N SER A 68 -5.66 -12.35 -5.22
CA SER A 68 -4.73 -11.64 -4.35
C SER A 68 -4.60 -10.17 -4.77
N LEU A 69 -4.36 -9.32 -3.78
CA LEU A 69 -3.89 -7.95 -3.97
C LEU A 69 -2.36 -7.95 -3.95
N LEU A 70 -1.74 -7.31 -4.93
CA LEU A 70 -0.29 -7.07 -4.98
C LEU A 70 -0.06 -5.56 -4.98
N PHE A 71 0.67 -5.08 -3.99
CA PHE A 71 1.03 -3.68 -3.85
C PHE A 71 2.55 -3.53 -3.92
N TYR A 72 3.00 -2.70 -4.86
CA TYR A 72 4.37 -2.26 -5.06
C TYR A 72 4.46 -0.79 -4.65
N PRO A 73 4.86 -0.46 -3.41
CA PRO A 73 4.88 0.91 -2.91
C PRO A 73 5.99 1.76 -3.53
N ARG A 74 6.95 1.12 -4.21
CA ARG A 74 8.10 1.72 -4.87
C ARG A 74 8.15 1.31 -6.35
N PRO A 75 8.84 2.08 -7.21
CA PRO A 75 9.03 1.71 -8.61
C PRO A 75 9.81 0.41 -8.73
N LEU A 76 9.11 -0.67 -9.07
CA LEU A 76 9.69 -1.99 -9.25
C LEU A 76 9.22 -2.58 -10.57
N GLU A 77 10.17 -2.92 -11.44
CA GLU A 77 9.84 -3.56 -12.72
C GLU A 77 9.39 -5.00 -12.46
N HIS A 78 8.28 -5.37 -13.07
CA HIS A 78 7.78 -6.73 -12.97
C HIS A 78 6.96 -7.12 -14.19
N ALA A 79 6.83 -8.41 -14.41
CA ALA A 79 6.07 -8.96 -15.51
C ALA A 79 5.13 -10.07 -15.05
N PHE A 80 3.88 -9.99 -15.48
CA PHE A 80 2.89 -11.03 -15.28
C PHE A 80 2.93 -12.01 -16.44
N TYR A 81 2.98 -13.29 -16.10
CA TYR A 81 2.90 -14.43 -16.99
C TYR A 81 1.62 -15.18 -16.65
N ASP A 82 0.66 -15.12 -17.56
CA ASP A 82 -0.60 -15.85 -17.42
C ASP A 82 -0.35 -17.37 -17.53
N MET A 83 -1.02 -18.14 -16.68
CA MET A 83 -0.89 -19.61 -16.71
C MET A 83 -1.81 -20.17 -17.80
N PRO A 84 -1.36 -21.12 -18.65
CA PRO A 84 -2.20 -21.67 -19.70
C PRO A 84 -3.47 -22.32 -19.12
N ASN A 85 -4.64 -21.99 -19.73
CA ASN A 85 -5.97 -22.59 -19.52
C ASN A 85 -6.88 -22.00 -18.41
N GLU A 86 -6.40 -21.07 -17.58
CA GLU A 86 -7.24 -20.34 -16.63
C GLU A 86 -6.99 -18.84 -16.80
N GLY A 87 -7.79 -18.17 -17.63
CA GLY A 87 -7.63 -16.74 -17.87
C GLY A 87 -7.68 -15.97 -16.55
N SER A 88 -6.67 -15.14 -16.30
CA SER A 88 -6.60 -14.33 -15.09
C SER A 88 -7.25 -12.96 -15.29
N ASP A 89 -8.11 -12.55 -14.35
CA ASP A 89 -8.85 -11.28 -14.39
C ASP A 89 -8.23 -10.27 -13.42
N PHE A 90 -7.80 -9.14 -13.96
CA PHE A 90 -7.07 -8.11 -13.24
C PHE A 90 -7.70 -6.74 -13.34
N THR A 91 -7.63 -6.00 -12.25
CA THR A 91 -7.71 -4.54 -12.28
C THR A 91 -6.40 -3.97 -11.75
N CYS A 92 -5.79 -3.04 -12.47
CA CYS A 92 -4.50 -2.46 -12.11
C CYS A 92 -4.54 -0.93 -12.14
N ALA A 93 -3.96 -0.32 -11.12
CA ALA A 93 -3.74 1.11 -11.03
C ALA A 93 -2.27 1.43 -10.75
N THR A 94 -1.82 2.56 -11.27
CA THR A 94 -0.61 3.21 -10.77
C THR A 94 -0.99 4.07 -9.58
N LEU A 95 -0.07 4.23 -8.65
CA LEU A 95 -0.21 5.11 -7.51
C LEU A 95 0.88 6.17 -7.59
N ASP A 96 0.47 7.44 -7.59
CA ASP A 96 1.35 8.59 -7.52
C ASP A 96 1.32 9.15 -6.10
N PHE A 97 2.48 9.11 -5.45
CA PHE A 97 2.68 9.63 -4.10
C PHE A 97 3.18 11.07 -4.18
N ASP A 98 2.54 12.00 -3.48
CA ASP A 98 3.05 13.37 -3.35
C ASP A 98 4.43 13.35 -2.66
N GLY A 99 5.46 13.85 -3.35
CA GLY A 99 6.86 13.73 -2.91
C GLY A 99 7.61 12.49 -3.44
N GLY A 100 6.95 11.65 -4.24
CA GLY A 100 7.53 10.53 -4.98
C GLY A 100 8.25 9.54 -4.07
N GLU A 101 9.52 9.22 -4.39
CA GLU A 101 10.36 8.28 -3.64
C GLU A 101 10.66 8.75 -2.20
N HIS A 102 10.48 10.04 -1.91
CA HIS A 102 10.66 10.58 -0.55
C HIS A 102 9.39 10.47 0.29
N HIS A 103 8.28 10.00 -0.27
CA HIS A 103 7.02 9.88 0.44
C HIS A 103 7.19 8.93 1.66
N PRO A 104 6.80 9.36 2.88
CA PRO A 104 7.09 8.59 4.09
C PRO A 104 6.47 7.18 4.13
N LEU A 105 5.25 7.01 3.57
CA LEU A 105 4.66 5.67 3.39
C LEU A 105 5.47 4.78 2.46
N ALA A 106 5.77 5.22 1.23
CA ALA A 106 6.51 4.44 0.25
C ALA A 106 7.87 3.94 0.79
N ARG A 107 8.56 4.76 1.60
CA ARG A 107 9.84 4.43 2.23
C ARG A 107 9.74 3.48 3.43
N SER A 108 8.58 3.39 4.06
CA SER A 108 8.40 2.62 5.29
C SER A 108 7.68 1.28 5.08
N LEU A 109 7.39 0.95 3.82
CA LEU A 109 6.78 -0.31 3.42
C LEU A 109 7.78 -1.20 2.66
N PRO A 110 7.58 -2.54 2.69
CA PRO A 110 8.31 -3.48 1.83
C PRO A 110 8.21 -3.13 0.35
N ASP A 111 9.13 -3.65 -0.47
CA ASP A 111 9.09 -3.47 -1.93
C ASP A 111 7.89 -4.14 -2.59
N LEU A 112 7.37 -5.20 -1.96
CA LEU A 112 6.19 -5.95 -2.39
C LEU A 112 5.38 -6.40 -1.18
N ILE A 113 4.08 -6.13 -1.22
CA ILE A 113 3.07 -6.61 -0.28
C ILE A 113 2.06 -7.45 -1.06
N ILE A 114 1.81 -8.68 -0.61
CA ILE A 114 0.85 -9.59 -1.23
C ILE A 114 -0.16 -10.00 -0.16
N VAL A 115 -1.44 -9.81 -0.45
CA VAL A 115 -2.52 -10.20 0.47
C VAL A 115 -3.57 -11.00 -0.32
N PRO A 116 -3.76 -12.30 -0.02
CA PRO A 116 -4.90 -13.04 -0.55
C PRO A 116 -6.21 -12.34 -0.23
N LEU A 117 -7.11 -12.20 -1.20
CA LEU A 117 -8.36 -11.43 -1.00
C LEU A 117 -9.26 -12.06 0.07
N GLU A 118 -9.16 -13.39 0.27
CA GLU A 118 -9.86 -14.12 1.33
C GLU A 118 -9.35 -13.81 2.75
N GLU A 119 -8.11 -13.32 2.88
CA GLU A 119 -7.48 -12.93 4.15
C GLU A 119 -7.58 -11.42 4.40
N ALA A 120 -7.97 -10.65 3.39
CA ALA A 120 -8.06 -9.19 3.39
C ALA A 120 -9.34 -8.66 4.07
N ALA A 121 -9.63 -9.14 5.28
CA ALA A 121 -10.83 -8.76 6.02
C ALA A 121 -10.96 -7.22 6.14
N GLY A 122 -12.13 -6.70 5.80
CA GLY A 122 -12.44 -5.28 5.75
C GLY A 122 -12.26 -4.64 4.36
N LEU A 123 -11.54 -5.26 3.43
CA LEU A 123 -11.39 -4.72 2.05
C LEU A 123 -12.55 -5.11 1.13
N GLU A 124 -13.38 -6.08 1.50
CA GLU A 124 -14.32 -6.77 0.61
C GLU A 124 -15.33 -5.83 -0.03
N GLN A 125 -15.86 -4.85 0.72
CA GLN A 125 -16.84 -3.91 0.16
C GLN A 125 -16.20 -2.95 -0.84
N ALA A 126 -14.99 -2.47 -0.55
CA ALA A 126 -14.26 -1.58 -1.47
C ALA A 126 -13.87 -2.32 -2.75
N LEU A 127 -13.39 -3.56 -2.63
CA LEU A 127 -13.09 -4.44 -3.76
C LEU A 127 -14.33 -4.76 -4.58
N GLY A 128 -15.45 -5.07 -3.93
CA GLY A 128 -16.72 -5.34 -4.60
C GLY A 128 -17.22 -4.14 -5.42
N LEU A 129 -17.13 -2.94 -4.86
CA LEU A 129 -17.46 -1.71 -5.59
C LEU A 129 -16.51 -1.47 -6.77
N LEU A 130 -15.21 -1.68 -6.57
CA LEU A 130 -14.21 -1.54 -7.63
C LEU A 130 -14.49 -2.50 -8.78
N PHE A 131 -14.75 -3.77 -8.50
CA PHE A 131 -15.08 -4.76 -9.53
C PHE A 131 -16.39 -4.44 -10.26
N ALA A 132 -17.42 -3.99 -9.53
CA ALA A 132 -18.68 -3.60 -10.17
C ALA A 132 -18.50 -2.41 -11.12
N GLU A 133 -17.68 -1.43 -10.75
CA GLU A 133 -17.42 -0.26 -11.60
C GLU A 133 -16.56 -0.62 -12.81
N THR A 134 -15.63 -1.56 -12.68
CA THR A 134 -14.78 -1.97 -13.79
C THR A 134 -15.48 -2.92 -14.77
N GLU A 135 -16.55 -3.61 -14.35
CA GLU A 135 -17.43 -4.40 -15.21
C GLU A 135 -18.45 -3.55 -15.99
N SER A 136 -18.92 -2.43 -15.43
CA SER A 136 -19.98 -1.60 -16.01
C SER A 136 -19.51 -0.17 -16.30
N VAL A 137 -18.87 -0.01 -17.47
CA VAL A 137 -18.29 1.26 -17.91
C VAL A 137 -19.39 2.30 -18.17
N ARG A 138 -19.49 3.29 -17.27
CA ARG A 138 -20.42 4.43 -17.38
C ARG A 138 -19.65 5.76 -17.41
N CYS A 139 -20.41 6.85 -17.61
CA CYS A 139 -19.85 8.21 -17.48
C CYS A 139 -19.21 8.36 -16.10
N GLY A 140 -17.94 8.78 -16.06
CA GLY A 140 -17.19 8.95 -14.82
C GLY A 140 -16.49 7.69 -14.29
N HIS A 141 -16.57 6.54 -14.99
CA HIS A 141 -16.03 5.27 -14.45
C HIS A 141 -14.56 5.32 -14.06
N ARG A 142 -13.69 5.94 -14.88
CA ARG A 142 -12.25 6.05 -14.56
C ARG A 142 -12.03 6.81 -13.27
N LEU A 143 -12.71 7.96 -13.13
CA LEU A 143 -12.58 8.78 -11.93
C LEU A 143 -13.09 8.02 -10.69
N LEU A 144 -14.20 7.30 -10.80
CA LEU A 144 -14.73 6.50 -9.70
C LEU A 144 -13.80 5.33 -9.35
N ALA A 145 -13.26 4.63 -10.35
CA ALA A 145 -12.29 3.55 -10.17
C ALA A 145 -11.00 4.05 -9.50
N ASP A 146 -10.49 5.21 -9.91
CA ASP A 146 -9.34 5.87 -9.27
C ASP A 146 -9.62 6.09 -7.77
N ARG A 147 -10.78 6.65 -7.41
CA ARG A 147 -11.17 6.82 -5.99
C ARG A 147 -11.34 5.50 -5.25
N LEU A 148 -11.87 4.47 -5.91
CA LEU A 148 -12.01 3.15 -5.31
C LEU A 148 -10.65 2.51 -5.05
N PHE A 149 -9.66 2.70 -5.92
CA PHE A 149 -8.28 2.27 -5.67
C PHE A 149 -7.65 3.01 -4.48
N GLU A 150 -7.85 4.32 -4.36
CA GLU A 150 -7.41 5.10 -3.19
C GLU A 150 -8.05 4.57 -1.89
N ILE A 151 -9.34 4.23 -1.93
CA ILE A 151 -10.05 3.60 -0.79
C ILE A 151 -9.48 2.22 -0.48
N VAL A 152 -9.25 1.38 -1.49
CA VAL A 152 -8.63 0.04 -1.31
C VAL A 152 -7.24 0.17 -0.70
N LEU A 153 -6.43 1.12 -1.15
CA LEU A 153 -5.12 1.40 -0.55
C LEU A 153 -5.25 1.79 0.93
N LEU A 154 -6.17 2.71 1.26
CA LEU A 154 -6.41 3.09 2.65
C LEU A 154 -6.82 1.89 3.52
N GLN A 155 -7.70 1.03 3.00
CA GLN A 155 -8.14 -0.18 3.69
C GLN A 155 -7.00 -1.19 3.84
N LEU A 156 -6.14 -1.34 2.83
CA LEU A 156 -4.93 -2.15 2.91
C LEU A 156 -3.99 -1.66 4.01
N LEU A 157 -3.73 -0.34 4.09
CA LEU A 157 -2.89 0.24 5.14
C LEU A 157 -3.48 -0.01 6.54
N ARG A 158 -4.80 0.07 6.69
CA ARG A 158 -5.48 -0.30 7.95
C ARG A 158 -5.30 -1.77 8.28
N TRP A 159 -5.51 -2.65 7.30
CA TRP A 159 -5.32 -4.09 7.47
C TRP A 159 -3.88 -4.42 7.90
N LEU A 160 -2.87 -3.75 7.33
CA LEU A 160 -1.47 -3.92 7.72
C LEU A 160 -1.19 -3.48 9.17
N PHE A 161 -1.88 -2.46 9.68
CA PHE A 161 -1.78 -2.07 11.09
C PHE A 161 -2.38 -3.13 12.04
N ASP A 162 -3.46 -3.77 11.61
CA ASP A 162 -4.15 -4.79 12.40
C ASP A 162 -3.44 -6.16 12.32
N HIS A 163 -2.57 -6.35 11.33
CA HIS A 163 -1.86 -7.61 11.04
C HIS A 163 -0.33 -7.40 10.91
N PRO A 164 0.36 -6.91 11.94
CA PRO A 164 1.78 -6.57 11.87
C PRO A 164 2.70 -7.76 11.57
N ASP A 165 2.27 -8.99 11.89
CA ASP A 165 3.05 -10.21 11.68
C ASP A 165 2.88 -10.81 10.26
N ARG A 166 1.95 -10.27 9.46
CA ARG A 166 1.67 -10.78 8.10
C ARG A 166 2.61 -10.23 7.03
N CYS A 167 3.28 -9.12 7.31
CA CYS A 167 4.24 -8.50 6.43
C CYS A 167 5.43 -8.02 7.24
N GLU A 168 6.65 -8.31 6.78
CA GLU A 168 7.87 -7.81 7.42
C GLU A 168 8.04 -6.32 7.14
N ILE A 169 7.32 -5.47 7.88
CA ILE A 169 7.41 -4.03 7.73
C ILE A 169 8.79 -3.55 8.21
N PRO A 170 9.58 -2.87 7.35
CA PRO A 170 10.87 -2.32 7.73
C PRO A 170 10.76 -1.33 8.90
N VAL A 171 11.87 -1.11 9.60
CA VAL A 171 11.96 -0.01 10.57
C VAL A 171 11.76 1.31 9.82
N GLY A 172 10.80 2.12 10.28
CA GLY A 172 10.45 3.37 9.64
C GLY A 172 9.14 3.93 10.18
N LEU A 173 8.60 4.92 9.46
CA LEU A 173 7.40 5.63 9.90
C LEU A 173 6.21 4.71 10.14
N PHE A 174 5.88 3.82 9.20
CA PHE A 174 4.75 2.89 9.35
C PHE A 174 4.87 2.04 10.63
N ARG A 175 6.04 1.42 10.87
CA ARG A 175 6.31 0.65 12.09
C ARG A 175 6.22 1.51 13.37
N GLY A 176 6.71 2.74 13.32
CA GLY A 176 6.59 3.70 14.42
C GLY A 176 5.14 4.07 14.72
N LEU A 177 4.31 4.24 13.68
CA LEU A 177 2.87 4.47 13.80
C LEU A 177 2.13 3.23 14.34
N SER A 178 2.64 2.02 14.11
CA SER A 178 2.08 0.80 14.71
C SER A 178 2.22 0.76 16.23
N HIS A 179 3.22 1.46 16.81
CA HIS A 179 3.45 1.49 18.25
C HIS A 179 2.78 2.73 18.91
N PRO A 180 1.71 2.59 19.72
CA PRO A 180 0.89 3.72 20.14
C PRO A 180 1.62 4.88 20.86
N PRO A 181 2.58 4.63 21.78
CA PRO A 181 3.37 5.69 22.38
C PRO A 181 4.21 6.48 21.36
N VAL A 182 4.88 5.78 20.44
CA VAL A 182 5.73 6.39 19.41
C VAL A 182 4.88 7.12 18.38
N ALA A 183 3.74 6.55 18.00
CA ALA A 183 2.77 7.17 17.11
C ALA A 183 2.31 8.54 17.63
N ARG A 184 2.05 8.69 18.93
CA ARG A 184 1.69 9.99 19.52
C ARG A 184 2.78 11.04 19.32
N ALA A 185 4.04 10.68 19.57
CA ALA A 185 5.17 11.59 19.38
C ALA A 185 5.35 11.96 17.90
N LEU A 186 5.25 10.98 16.99
CA LEU A 186 5.37 11.21 15.54
C LEU A 186 4.26 12.13 15.01
N LEU A 187 3.02 11.91 15.42
CA LEU A 187 1.89 12.75 15.01
C LEU A 187 1.97 14.16 15.59
N ALA A 188 2.54 14.33 16.80
CA ALA A 188 2.78 15.63 17.38
C ALA A 188 3.81 16.42 16.56
N ILE A 189 4.91 15.78 16.13
CA ILE A 189 5.89 16.39 15.22
C ILE A 189 5.25 16.79 13.90
N GLN A 190 4.44 15.93 13.29
CA GLN A 190 3.76 16.23 12.03
C GLN A 190 2.77 17.39 12.14
N SER A 191 2.09 17.50 13.28
CA SER A 191 1.10 18.57 13.52
C SER A 191 1.75 19.94 13.75
N ASP A 192 2.97 19.99 14.27
CA ASP A 192 3.71 21.23 14.51
C ASP A 192 5.21 21.05 14.19
N PRO A 193 5.59 20.98 12.90
CA PRO A 193 6.97 20.69 12.48
C PRO A 193 7.94 21.85 12.77
N GLY A 194 7.43 23.06 13.04
CA GLY A 194 8.23 24.25 13.32
C GLY A 194 8.63 24.41 14.80
N ARG A 195 8.08 23.59 15.70
CA ARG A 195 8.39 23.62 17.13
C ARG A 195 9.74 22.97 17.43
N ASP A 196 10.45 23.52 18.41
CA ASP A 196 11.69 22.95 18.95
C ASP A 196 11.39 21.70 19.81
N TRP A 197 11.18 20.57 19.13
CA TRP A 197 10.93 19.29 19.80
C TRP A 197 12.17 18.77 20.52
N THR A 198 12.04 18.54 21.81
CA THR A 198 13.06 17.86 22.64
C THR A 198 12.63 16.42 22.91
N VAL A 199 13.60 15.56 23.27
CA VAL A 199 13.31 14.19 23.74
C VAL A 199 12.33 14.19 24.92
N GLN A 200 12.45 15.19 25.81
CA GLN A 200 11.55 15.34 26.95
C GLN A 200 10.12 15.69 26.53
N SER A 201 9.93 16.63 25.60
CA SER A 201 8.59 16.98 25.11
C SER A 201 7.95 15.85 24.33
N LEU A 202 8.72 15.11 23.53
CA LEU A 202 8.21 13.94 22.80
C LEU A 202 7.83 12.79 23.73
N ALA A 203 8.62 12.55 24.79
CA ALA A 203 8.29 11.59 25.82
C ALA A 203 6.96 11.94 26.54
N GLN A 204 6.71 13.24 26.76
CA GLN A 204 5.45 13.72 27.34
C GLN A 204 4.26 13.42 26.41
N GLU A 205 4.37 13.70 25.11
CA GLU A 205 3.33 13.34 24.11
C GLU A 205 3.13 11.82 24.04
N ALA A 206 4.22 11.06 24.11
CA ALA A 206 4.20 9.60 24.16
C ALA A 206 3.63 9.03 25.46
N LYS A 207 3.41 9.86 26.51
CA LYS A 207 3.04 9.45 27.88
C LYS A 207 4.03 8.47 28.50
N MET A 208 5.32 8.72 28.31
CA MET A 208 6.43 7.89 28.78
C MET A 208 7.43 8.73 29.60
N SER A 209 8.27 8.08 30.40
CA SER A 209 9.44 8.75 30.99
C SER A 209 10.47 9.04 29.89
N ARG A 210 11.33 10.05 30.12
CA ARG A 210 12.39 10.42 29.17
C ARG A 210 13.30 9.24 28.82
N SER A 211 13.68 8.45 29.83
CA SER A 211 14.57 7.30 29.66
C SER A 211 13.89 6.16 28.90
N ALA A 212 12.63 5.86 29.19
CA ALA A 212 11.87 4.82 28.49
C ALA A 212 11.62 5.18 27.01
N PHE A 213 11.43 6.47 26.71
CA PHE A 213 11.25 6.95 25.34
C PHE A 213 12.56 6.96 24.54
N ALA A 214 13.70 7.30 25.18
CA ALA A 214 14.99 7.40 24.49
C ALA A 214 15.55 6.06 23.97
N VAL A 215 15.00 4.93 24.42
CA VAL A 215 15.40 3.57 24.02
C VAL A 215 14.42 2.93 23.03
N GLN A 216 13.40 3.68 22.58
CA GLN A 216 12.44 3.24 21.56
C GLN A 216 13.04 3.26 20.15
#